data_AF-A0A2J4ZHK9-F1
#
_entry.id   AF-A0A2J4ZHK9-F1
#
_cell.length_a   1.000
_cell.length_b   1.000
_cell.length_c   1.000
_cell.angle_alpha   90.00
_cell.angle_beta   90.00
_cell.angle_gamma   90.00
#
_symmetry.space_group_name_H-M   'P 1'
#
loop_
_entity.id
_entity.type
_entity.pdbx_description
1 polymer ?
#
loop_
_entity_poly.entity_id
_entity_poly.type
_entity_poly.pdbx_seq_one_letter_code
_entity_poly.pdbx_strand_id
1 'polypeptide(L)' 'TDNSAHTLCLGDNYGIAEGRPANLLILDAENDYDALRRQAKVLTSIRHGKVILQRQAEQIRYPA' A
#
# COMPACT_ATOMS: atom_id res chain seq x y z
N THR A 1 0.92 -7.47 7.41
CA THR A 1 1.52 -6.15 7.75
C THR A 1 1.73 -6.00 9.24
N ASP A 2 0.73 -6.34 10.04
CA ASP A 2 0.65 -5.93 11.44
C ASP A 2 1.62 -6.69 12.35
N ASN A 3 1.83 -7.99 12.09
CA ASN A 3 2.80 -8.80 12.85
C ASN A 3 4.22 -8.19 12.78
N SER A 4 4.65 -7.73 11.60
CA SER A 4 5.96 -7.08 11.44
C SER A 4 6.05 -5.76 12.22
N ALA A 5 4.97 -4.97 12.22
CA ALA A 5 4.90 -3.73 12.99
C ALA A 5 4.89 -3.98 14.51
N HIS A 6 4.21 -5.04 14.96
CA HIS A 6 4.19 -5.47 16.36
C HIS A 6 5.60 -5.91 16.81
N THR A 7 6.30 -6.72 16.02
CA THR A 7 7.69 -7.12 16.29
C THR A 7 8.63 -5.92 16.45
N LEU A 8 8.39 -4.85 15.71
CA LEU A 8 9.18 -3.62 15.76
C LEU A 8 8.68 -2.62 16.82
N CYS A 9 7.71 -2.99 17.65
CA CYS A 9 7.12 -2.14 18.69
C CYS A 9 6.62 -0.78 18.17
N LEU A 10 6.07 -0.73 16.95
CA LEU A 10 5.66 0.55 16.35
C LEU A 10 4.43 1.19 17.03
N GLY A 11 3.55 0.38 17.64
CA GLY A 11 2.37 0.86 18.36
C GLY A 11 1.50 1.80 17.52
N ASP A 12 1.12 2.94 18.07
CA ASP A 12 0.29 3.95 17.39
C ASP A 12 0.98 4.68 16.22
N ASN A 13 2.27 4.40 15.98
CA ASN A 13 2.96 4.90 14.80
C ASN A 13 2.70 4.07 13.52
N TYR A 14 1.90 3.00 13.62
CA TYR A 14 1.57 2.12 12.48
C TYR A 14 0.09 1.74 12.44
N GLY A 15 -0.45 1.51 11.23
CA GLY A 15 -1.82 1.07 11.00
C GLY A 15 -2.77 2.21 10.60
N ILE A 16 -3.90 1.83 10.01
CA ILE A 16 -4.92 2.77 9.52
C ILE A 16 -5.97 2.98 10.61
N ALA A 17 -5.79 4.05 11.39
CA ALA A 17 -6.73 4.50 12.41
C ALA A 17 -6.61 6.01 12.61
N GLU A 18 -7.66 6.64 13.12
CA GLU A 18 -7.64 8.08 13.43
C GLU A 18 -6.55 8.41 14.46
N GLY A 19 -5.94 9.59 14.33
CA GLY A 19 -4.85 10.05 15.20
C GLY A 19 -3.47 9.45 14.89
N ARG A 20 -3.36 8.42 14.05
CA ARG A 20 -2.08 7.81 13.65
C ARG A 20 -1.42 8.56 12.49
N PRO A 21 -0.09 8.41 12.30
CA PRO A 21 0.58 9.01 11.15
C PRO A 21 -0.02 8.56 9.81
N ALA A 22 -0.24 9.51 8.89
CA ALA A 22 -0.75 9.23 7.55
C ALA A 22 0.31 8.57 6.66
N ASN A 23 0.59 7.30 6.95
CA ASN A 23 1.52 6.40 6.25
C ASN A 23 0.73 5.22 5.70
N LEU A 24 0.47 5.19 4.39
CA LEU A 24 -0.34 4.14 3.78
C LEU A 24 0.04 3.90 2.31
N LEU A 25 -0.39 2.74 1.81
CA LEU A 25 -0.21 2.33 0.42
C LEU A 25 -1.58 2.11 -0.22
N ILE A 26 -1.69 2.45 -1.51
CA ILE A 26 -2.77 2.00 -2.38
C ILE A 26 -2.20 0.88 -3.25
N LEU A 27 -2.71 -0.34 -3.11
CA LEU A 27 -2.34 -1.49 -3.92
C LEU A 27 -3.32 -1.64 -5.08
N ASP A 28 -2.81 -2.11 -6.23
CA ASP A 28 -3.65 -2.53 -7.36
C ASP A 28 -4.28 -3.90 -7.10
N ALA A 29 -5.05 -4.03 -6.02
CA ALA A 29 -5.75 -5.27 -5.61
C ALA A 29 -6.96 -4.96 -4.74
N GLU A 30 -7.96 -5.85 -4.79
CA GLU A 30 -9.21 -5.71 -4.06
C GLU A 30 -9.17 -6.33 -2.66
N ASN A 31 -8.30 -7.31 -2.44
CA ASN A 31 -8.16 -8.03 -1.18
C ASN A 31 -6.79 -8.71 -1.06
N ASP A 32 -6.50 -9.27 0.12
CA ASP A 32 -5.23 -9.93 0.44
C ASP A 32 -4.87 -11.08 -0.50
N TYR A 33 -5.86 -11.90 -0.88
CA TYR A 33 -5.64 -13.02 -1.78
C TYR A 33 -5.23 -12.53 -3.17
N ASP A 34 -5.92 -11.52 -3.70
CA ASP A 34 -5.62 -10.95 -5.00
C ASP A 34 -4.28 -10.20 -5.01
N ALA A 35 -3.97 -9.49 -3.93
CA ALA A 35 -2.69 -8.82 -3.73
C ALA A 35 -1.52 -9.81 -3.79
N LEU A 36 -1.67 -10.98 -3.16
CA LEU A 36 -0.68 -12.05 -3.18
C LEU A 36 -0.60 -12.71 -4.57
N ARG A 37 -1.74 -13.14 -5.11
CA ARG A 37 -1.84 -13.90 -6.37
C ARG A 37 -1.27 -13.14 -7.56
N ARG A 38 -1.56 -11.83 -7.67
CA ARG A 38 -1.11 -10.99 -8.78
C ARG A 38 0.23 -10.30 -8.53
N GLN A 39 0.80 -10.45 -7.34
CA GLN A 39 1.94 -9.64 -6.89
C GLN A 39 1.65 -8.15 -7.12
N ALA A 40 0.51 -7.69 -6.57
CA ALA A 40 -0.07 -6.40 -6.90
C ALA A 40 0.91 -5.25 -6.69
N LYS A 41 1.00 -4.36 -7.69
CA LYS A 41 1.87 -3.20 -7.65
C LYS A 41 1.31 -2.16 -6.68
N VAL A 42 2.19 -1.49 -5.94
CA VAL A 42 1.83 -0.27 -5.19
C VAL A 42 1.58 0.85 -6.19
N LEU A 43 0.35 1.34 -6.27
CA LEU A 43 -0.05 2.48 -7.10
C LEU A 43 0.35 3.82 -6.47
N THR A 44 0.14 3.95 -5.16
CA THR A 44 0.49 5.19 -4.44
C THR A 44 1.11 4.84 -3.10
N SER A 45 2.18 5.54 -2.72
CA SER A 45 2.73 5.52 -1.36
C SER A 45 2.63 6.92 -0.76
N ILE A 46 2.01 7.00 0.41
CA ILE A 46 1.86 8.23 1.18
C ILE A 46 2.68 8.07 2.46
N ARG A 47 3.51 9.08 2.75
CA ARG A 47 4.28 9.16 3.99
C ARG A 47 4.10 10.54 4.61
N HIS A 48 3.72 10.58 5.88
CA HIS A 48 3.40 11.81 6.62
C HIS A 48 2.43 12.73 5.86
N GLY A 49 1.38 12.13 5.28
CA GLY A 49 0.35 12.85 4.54
C GLY A 49 0.77 13.38 3.16
N LYS A 50 1.96 13.03 2.68
CA LYS A 50 2.47 13.45 1.36
C LYS A 50 2.65 12.24 0.44
N VAL A 51 2.24 12.36 -0.81
CA VAL A 51 2.51 11.35 -1.84
C VAL A 51 4.01 11.37 -2.13
N ILE A 52 4.69 10.26 -1.89
CA ILE A 52 6.12 10.08 -2.16
C ILE A 52 6.39 9.17 -3.36
N LEU A 53 5.37 8.44 -3.81
CA LEU A 53 5.42 7.61 -5.01
C LEU A 53 4.04 7.54 -5.64
N GLN A 54 4.00 7.67 -6.96
CA GLN A 54 2.82 7.47 -7.78
C GLN A 54 3.18 6.60 -9.00
N ARG A 55 2.36 5.59 -9.28
CA ARG A 55 2.41 4.77 -10.50
C ARG A 55 1.10 4.89 -11.26
N GLN A 56 1.17 4.74 -12.57
CA GLN A 56 0.00 4.48 -13.40
C GLN A 56 -0.32 2.98 -13.33
N ALA A 57 -1.60 2.63 -13.32
CA ALA A 57 -2.03 1.25 -13.45
C ALA A 57 -1.53 0.68 -14.79
N GLU A 58 -1.21 -0.61 -14.79
CA GLU A 58 -0.66 -1.26 -15.98
C GLU A 58 -1.69 -1.27 -17.11
N GLN A 59 -1.26 -0.90 -18.31
CA GLN A 59 -2.07 -0.96 -19.52
C GLN A 59 -1.31 -1.76 -20.57
N ILE A 60 -1.84 -2.92 -20.94
CA ILE A 60 -1.28 -3.74 -22.01
C ILE A 60 -2.01 -3.38 -23.31
N ARG A 61 -1.25 -3.03 -24.36
CA ARG A 61 -1.77 -2.75 -25.69
C ARG A 61 -1.35 -3.86 -26.64
N TYR A 62 -2.31 -4.41 -27.38
CA TYR A 62 -2.06 -5.37 -28.44
C TYR A 62 -2.34 -4.68 -29.79
N PRO A 63 -1.34 -4.45 -30.65
CA PRO A 63 -1.57 -3.92 -31.99
C PRO A 63 -2.31 -4.94 -32.86
N ALA A 64 -3.11 -4.43 -33.80
CA ALA A 64 -3.85 -5.23 -34.79
C ALA A 64 -2.94 -5.79 -35.88
#